data_AF-A0A4Y9YEG3-F1
#
_entry.id   AF-A0A4Y9YEG3-F1
#
_cell.length_a   1.000
_cell.length_b   1.000
_cell.length_c   1.000
_cell.angle_alpha   90.00
_cell.angle_beta   90.00
_cell.angle_gamma   90.00
#
_symmetry.space_group_name_H-M   'P 1'
#
loop_
_entity.id
_entity.type
_entity.pdbx_description
1 polymer ?
#
loop_
_entity_poly.entity_id
_entity_poly.type
_entity_poly.pdbx_seq_one_letter_code
_entity_poly.pdbx_strand_id
1 'polypeptide(L)'
;KLYTVVNSVGGAFNRHFLPPIAHTVIAEVWASRLSLTKLVPVIHYSYVQFRLYAHTGDGYTTMSNEKDALAELKALADLIKSNVDAIEAATKSAALEFPSLQTAFSLQSEAARLLPEVVDATTRIVAAASQLIAAVRPPPLSITYLGFSYHVPAALRVAVEAHAAEFLRDAGSEGAHVKDIAESINIDPYKFGL
;
A
#
# COMPACT_ATOMS: atom_id res chain seq x y z
N LYS A 1 22.01 -16.93 -32.41
CA LYS A 1 23.43 -16.56 -32.56
C LYS A 1 23.53 -15.12 -33.06
N LEU A 2 23.52 -14.16 -32.14
CA LEU A 2 24.03 -12.80 -32.38
C LEU A 2 25.07 -12.59 -31.29
N TYR A 3 26.32 -12.85 -31.67
CA TYR A 3 27.50 -12.75 -30.82
C TYR A 3 27.87 -11.27 -30.65
N THR A 4 28.05 -10.86 -29.40
CA THR A 4 29.29 -10.31 -28.85
C THR A 4 30.14 -9.40 -29.76
N VAL A 5 30.01 -8.10 -29.56
CA VAL A 5 31.08 -7.08 -29.48
C VAL A 5 30.46 -6.00 -28.57
N VAL A 6 30.96 -5.64 -27.38
CA VAL A 6 32.19 -4.90 -27.11
C VAL A 6 32.48 -5.09 -25.60
N ASN A 7 33.50 -5.88 -25.28
CA ASN A 7 34.34 -5.60 -24.12
C ASN A 7 35.47 -4.67 -24.59
N SER A 8 35.99 -3.82 -23.69
CA SER A 8 36.92 -2.69 -23.92
C SER A 8 36.16 -1.39 -24.19
N VAL A 9 36.04 -0.46 -23.25
CA VAL A 9 37.16 0.26 -22.63
C VAL A 9 36.87 0.53 -21.15
N GLY A 10 37.73 0.00 -20.27
CA GLY A 10 37.90 0.57 -18.94
C GLY A 10 38.74 1.84 -19.06
N GLY A 11 38.26 2.95 -18.50
CA GLY A 11 38.99 4.21 -18.46
C GLY A 11 38.15 5.32 -17.84
N ALA A 12 38.52 5.74 -16.64
CA ALA A 12 37.87 6.79 -15.87
C ALA A 12 37.73 8.10 -16.67
N PHE A 13 36.54 8.69 -16.69
CA PHE A 13 36.39 10.12 -16.96
C PHE A 13 35.19 10.73 -16.23
N ASN A 14 35.52 11.24 -15.05
CA ASN A 14 35.12 12.51 -14.43
C ASN A 14 33.66 12.99 -14.48
N ARG A 15 33.19 13.36 -13.28
CA ARG A 15 32.08 14.28 -13.00
C ARG A 15 32.07 15.42 -14.00
N HIS A 16 30.95 15.66 -14.69
CA HIS A 16 30.36 16.98 -15.00
C HIS A 16 29.06 16.80 -15.82
N PHE A 17 27.94 17.26 -15.25
CA PHE A 17 26.74 17.78 -15.90
C PHE A 17 26.15 17.03 -17.12
N LEU A 18 25.06 16.30 -16.90
CA LEU A 18 24.03 16.03 -17.91
C LEU A 18 22.76 16.85 -17.58
N PRO A 19 22.18 17.61 -18.53
CA PRO A 19 21.03 18.48 -18.28
C PRO A 19 19.68 17.72 -18.18
N PRO A 20 18.65 18.32 -17.54
CA PRO A 20 17.47 17.64 -17.02
C PRO A 20 16.34 17.44 -18.05
N ILE A 21 16.64 17.00 -19.28
CA ILE A 21 15.62 16.94 -20.36
C ILE A 21 15.24 15.49 -20.75
N ALA A 22 15.99 14.49 -20.31
CA ALA A 22 15.71 13.09 -20.68
C ALA A 22 14.58 12.40 -19.87
N HIS A 23 14.10 12.99 -18.78
CA HIS A 23 13.09 12.36 -17.90
C HIS A 23 11.64 12.74 -18.26
N THR A 24 11.43 13.75 -19.08
CA THR A 24 10.07 14.22 -19.45
C THR A 24 9.43 13.38 -20.56
N VAL A 25 10.24 12.85 -21.48
CA VAL A 25 9.72 12.17 -22.69
C VAL A 25 9.15 10.77 -22.38
N ILE A 26 9.68 10.05 -21.39
CA ILE A 26 9.16 8.71 -21.04
C ILE A 26 7.85 8.81 -20.24
N ALA A 27 7.66 9.90 -19.47
CA ALA A 27 6.42 10.14 -18.73
C ALA A 27 5.26 10.58 -19.66
N GLU A 28 5.53 11.40 -20.68
CA GLU A 28 4.48 11.87 -21.61
C GLU A 28 3.94 10.78 -22.55
N VAL A 29 4.78 9.80 -22.93
CA VAL A 29 4.34 8.69 -23.79
C VAL A 29 3.44 7.68 -23.03
N TRP A 30 3.62 7.53 -21.71
CA TRP A 30 2.74 6.69 -20.88
C TRP A 30 1.46 7.40 -20.43
N ALA A 31 1.49 8.71 -20.22
CA ALA A 31 0.31 9.50 -19.80
C ALA A 31 -0.74 9.67 -20.91
N SER A 32 -0.36 9.52 -22.19
CA SER A 32 -1.26 9.76 -23.33
C SER A 32 -2.27 8.63 -23.60
N ARG A 33 -2.22 7.52 -22.85
CA ARG A 33 -3.05 6.32 -23.13
C ARG A 33 -4.01 5.88 -22.01
N LEU A 34 -4.07 6.60 -20.89
CA LEU A 34 -4.94 6.25 -19.75
C LEU A 34 -5.62 7.50 -19.18
N SER A 35 -6.95 7.48 -19.17
CA SER A 35 -7.85 8.50 -18.60
C SER A 35 -7.37 9.01 -17.23
N LEU A 36 -7.06 10.31 -17.16
CA LEU A 36 -6.38 11.02 -16.06
C LEU A 36 -7.12 11.14 -14.73
N THR A 37 -8.22 10.43 -14.51
CA THR A 37 -9.03 10.55 -13.28
C THR A 37 -8.79 9.45 -12.23
N LYS A 38 -8.02 8.40 -12.54
CA LYS A 38 -7.85 7.22 -11.65
C LYS A 38 -6.46 7.02 -11.04
N LEU A 39 -5.50 7.91 -11.30
CA LEU A 39 -4.09 7.73 -10.88
C LEU A 39 -3.55 8.77 -9.88
N VAL A 40 -4.35 9.76 -9.49
CA VAL A 40 -3.93 10.83 -8.57
C VAL A 40 -3.39 10.30 -7.22
N PRO A 41 -3.93 9.23 -6.60
CA PRO A 41 -3.40 8.73 -5.32
C PRO A 41 -2.05 8.00 -5.46
N VAL A 42 -1.84 7.28 -6.57
CA VAL A 42 -0.65 6.44 -6.78
C VAL A 42 0.57 7.29 -7.14
N ILE A 43 0.37 8.36 -7.93
CA ILE A 43 1.44 9.26 -8.33
C ILE A 43 1.96 10.08 -7.14
N HIS A 44 1.09 10.41 -6.17
CA HIS A 44 1.51 11.12 -4.96
C HIS A 44 2.40 10.27 -4.05
N TYR A 45 2.12 8.95 -3.95
CA TYR A 45 2.89 8.03 -3.12
C TYR A 45 4.33 7.81 -3.66
N SER A 46 4.48 7.68 -4.98
CA SER A 46 5.80 7.54 -5.62
C SER A 46 6.62 8.84 -5.55
N TYR A 47 5.98 10.01 -5.65
CA TYR A 47 6.68 11.30 -5.61
C TYR A 47 7.23 11.65 -4.22
N VAL A 48 6.51 11.30 -3.15
CA VAL A 48 6.97 11.52 -1.78
C VAL A 48 8.16 10.61 -1.43
N GLN A 49 8.14 9.34 -1.87
CA GLN A 49 9.29 8.45 -1.71
C GLN A 49 10.52 8.93 -2.49
N PHE A 50 10.35 9.44 -3.72
CA PHE A 50 11.49 9.91 -4.53
C PHE A 50 12.13 11.21 -3.99
N ARG A 51 11.31 12.14 -3.45
CA ARG A 51 11.84 13.36 -2.79
C ARG A 51 12.66 13.08 -1.54
N LEU A 52 12.37 12.00 -0.81
CA LEU A 52 13.18 11.57 0.33
C LEU A 52 14.50 10.92 -0.11
N TYR A 53 14.54 10.29 -1.29
CA TYR A 53 15.74 9.62 -1.83
C TYR A 53 16.79 10.58 -2.41
N ALA A 54 16.41 11.78 -2.87
CA ALA A 54 17.34 12.71 -3.52
C ALA A 54 18.20 13.55 -2.56
N HIS A 55 17.98 13.48 -1.25
CA HIS A 55 18.68 14.31 -0.26
C HIS A 55 19.86 13.63 0.44
N THR A 56 20.21 12.39 0.10
CA THR A 56 21.24 11.60 0.79
C THR A 56 22.57 11.52 0.03
N GLY A 57 23.07 12.68 -0.43
CA GLY A 57 24.33 12.71 -1.15
C GLY A 57 24.90 14.11 -1.33
N ASP A 58 25.32 14.75 -0.25
CA ASP A 58 26.57 15.53 -0.18
C ASP A 58 26.69 16.26 1.16
N GLY A 59 27.87 16.14 1.79
CA GLY A 59 28.51 17.21 2.56
C GLY A 59 27.91 17.62 3.91
N TYR A 60 28.77 17.59 4.93
CA TYR A 60 28.60 18.16 6.28
C TYR A 60 27.96 19.55 6.27
N THR A 61 26.70 19.66 6.69
CA THR A 61 26.16 20.80 7.43
C THR A 61 25.01 20.28 8.27
N THR A 62 25.12 20.38 9.59
CA THR A 62 24.00 20.16 10.52
C THR A 62 22.95 21.23 10.22
N MET A 63 22.04 20.95 9.28
CA MET A 63 20.84 21.77 9.09
C MET A 63 19.91 21.46 10.26
N SER A 64 19.92 22.35 11.24
CA SER A 64 19.08 22.36 12.43
C SER A 64 17.61 22.64 12.10
N ASN A 65 17.01 21.81 11.24
CA ASN A 65 15.58 21.65 11.04
C ASN A 65 15.25 20.15 10.94
N GLU A 66 16.05 19.32 11.60
CA GLU A 66 15.75 17.91 11.83
C GLU A 66 14.52 17.89 12.76
N LYS A 67 13.33 17.84 12.16
CA LYS A 67 12.12 17.54 12.92
C LYS A 67 12.42 16.30 13.73
N ASP A 68 12.27 16.40 15.05
CA ASP A 68 12.46 15.28 15.95
C ASP A 68 11.64 14.10 15.44
N ALA A 69 12.30 13.12 14.83
CA ALA A 69 11.65 11.99 14.18
C ALA A 69 10.80 11.23 15.21
N LEU A 70 11.23 11.18 16.47
CA LEU A 70 10.45 10.59 17.55
C LEU A 70 9.20 11.42 17.87
N ALA A 71 9.28 12.76 17.80
CA ALA A 71 8.11 13.62 17.91
C ALA A 71 7.12 13.41 16.74
N GLU A 72 7.61 13.20 15.52
CA GLU A 72 6.74 12.86 14.38
C GLU A 72 6.03 11.52 14.58
N LEU A 73 6.73 10.48 15.06
CA LEU A 73 6.11 9.19 15.36
C LEU A 73 5.03 9.31 16.45
N LYS A 74 5.28 10.10 17.49
CA LYS A 74 4.29 10.40 18.54
C LYS A 74 3.09 11.12 17.98
N ALA A 75 3.30 12.15 17.15
CA ALA A 75 2.22 12.90 16.51
C ALA A 75 1.34 12.01 15.61
N LEU A 76 1.94 11.06 14.87
CA LEU A 76 1.19 10.10 14.07
C LEU A 76 0.36 9.13 14.93
N ALA A 77 0.92 8.65 16.05
CA ALA A 77 0.19 7.81 16.98
C ALA A 77 -0.98 8.55 17.65
N ASP A 78 -0.76 9.80 18.07
CA ASP A 78 -1.79 10.67 18.64
C ASP A 78 -2.88 10.97 17.62
N LEU A 79 -2.51 11.17 16.34
CA LEU A 79 -3.47 11.36 15.25
C LEU A 79 -4.34 10.12 15.03
N ILE A 80 -3.75 8.91 15.06
CA ILE A 80 -4.52 7.66 14.97
C ILE A 80 -5.51 7.57 16.14
N LYS A 81 -5.02 7.78 17.37
CA LYS A 81 -5.85 7.72 18.57
C LYS A 81 -7.01 8.72 18.53
N SER A 82 -6.73 9.98 18.20
CA SER A 82 -7.76 11.04 18.12
C SER A 82 -8.84 10.73 17.09
N ASN A 83 -8.51 10.08 15.97
CA ASN A 83 -9.51 9.70 14.98
C ASN A 83 -10.30 8.44 15.39
N VAL A 84 -9.72 7.54 16.19
CA VAL A 84 -10.47 6.44 16.81
C VAL A 84 -11.52 7.00 17.78
N ASP A 85 -11.14 7.96 18.62
CA ASP A 85 -12.06 8.64 19.53
C ASP A 85 -13.19 9.37 18.75
N ALA A 86 -12.87 9.96 17.58
CA ALA A 86 -13.85 10.58 16.70
C ALA A 86 -14.84 9.57 16.09
N ILE A 87 -14.37 8.37 15.70
CA ILE A 87 -15.24 7.29 15.25
C ILE A 87 -16.18 6.88 16.38
N GLU A 88 -15.67 6.67 17.59
CA GLU A 88 -16.47 6.31 18.76
C GLU A 88 -17.55 7.36 19.07
N ALA A 89 -17.21 8.65 18.99
CA ALA A 89 -18.17 9.73 19.19
C ALA A 89 -19.27 9.74 18.12
N ALA A 90 -18.89 9.59 16.84
CA ALA A 90 -19.84 9.61 15.73
C ALA A 90 -20.81 8.41 15.76
N THR A 91 -20.30 7.20 16.03
CA THR A 91 -21.14 5.99 16.11
C THR A 91 -22.08 6.03 17.31
N LYS A 92 -21.61 6.51 18.47
CA LYS A 92 -22.47 6.74 19.65
C LYS A 92 -23.57 7.77 19.37
N SER A 93 -23.23 8.88 18.70
CA SER A 93 -24.20 9.92 18.35
C SER A 93 -25.28 9.41 17.40
N ALA A 94 -24.92 8.50 16.48
CA ALA A 94 -25.85 7.90 15.54
C ALA A 94 -26.59 6.67 16.10
N ALA A 95 -26.29 6.25 17.33
CA ALA A 95 -26.75 4.98 17.92
C ALA A 95 -26.46 3.76 17.03
N LEU A 96 -25.30 3.76 16.36
CA LEU A 96 -24.82 2.67 15.52
C LEU A 96 -23.60 2.01 16.16
N GLU A 97 -23.40 0.73 15.88
CA GLU A 97 -22.18 0.00 16.25
C GLU A 97 -21.20 0.00 15.08
N PHE A 98 -19.90 0.18 15.35
CA PHE A 98 -18.89 0.06 14.30
C PHE A 98 -18.69 -1.43 13.96
N PRO A 99 -18.79 -1.86 12.69
CA PRO A 99 -18.77 -3.27 12.35
C PRO A 99 -17.38 -3.89 12.58
N SER A 100 -17.39 -5.01 13.30
CA SER A 100 -16.24 -5.88 13.48
C SER A 100 -15.89 -6.61 12.19
N LEU A 101 -14.64 -7.05 12.05
CA LEU A 101 -14.19 -7.85 10.89
C LEU A 101 -14.87 -9.22 10.81
N GLN A 102 -15.40 -9.71 11.94
CA GLN A 102 -16.09 -11.00 12.06
C GLN A 102 -17.59 -10.88 11.81
N THR A 103 -18.13 -9.65 11.74
CA THR A 103 -19.53 -9.42 11.45
C THR A 103 -19.78 -9.68 9.95
N ALA A 104 -20.78 -10.50 9.63
CA ALA A 104 -21.16 -10.73 8.25
C ALA A 104 -21.56 -9.42 7.56
N PHE A 105 -21.13 -9.25 6.32
CA PHE A 105 -21.42 -8.05 5.56
C PHE A 105 -22.91 -7.91 5.23
N SER A 106 -23.48 -6.76 5.55
CA SER A 106 -24.79 -6.30 5.10
C SER A 106 -24.79 -4.77 4.99
N LEU A 107 -25.72 -4.19 4.23
CA LEU A 107 -25.84 -2.71 4.16
C LEU A 107 -26.12 -2.10 5.54
N GLN A 108 -26.87 -2.81 6.38
CA GLN A 108 -27.22 -2.38 7.73
C GLN A 108 -26.02 -2.46 8.67
N SER A 109 -25.22 -3.53 8.64
CA SER A 109 -24.02 -3.65 9.46
C SER A 109 -22.96 -2.61 9.10
N GLU A 110 -22.88 -2.21 7.82
CA GLU A 110 -21.93 -1.21 7.35
C GLU A 110 -22.42 0.24 7.51
N ALA A 111 -23.63 0.46 8.00
CA ALA A 111 -24.23 1.80 8.11
C ALA A 111 -23.34 2.80 8.88
N ALA A 112 -22.66 2.35 9.93
CA ALA A 112 -21.71 3.18 10.69
C ALA A 112 -20.53 3.66 9.84
N ARG A 113 -20.03 2.84 8.91
CA ARG A 113 -18.90 3.22 8.01
C ARG A 113 -19.31 4.19 6.91
N LEU A 114 -20.61 4.38 6.69
CA LEU A 114 -21.15 5.32 5.72
C LEU A 114 -21.38 6.72 6.30
N LEU A 115 -21.24 6.89 7.63
CA LEU A 115 -21.30 8.19 8.27
C LEU A 115 -20.12 9.06 7.78
N PRO A 116 -20.35 10.31 7.30
CA PRO A 116 -19.29 11.17 6.77
C PRO A 116 -18.11 11.35 7.74
N GLU A 117 -18.40 11.54 9.03
CA GLU A 117 -17.41 11.71 10.09
C GLU A 117 -16.54 10.45 10.27
N VAL A 118 -17.15 9.27 10.16
CA VAL A 118 -16.44 7.98 10.26
C VAL A 118 -15.57 7.74 9.03
N VAL A 119 -16.05 8.09 7.84
CA VAL A 119 -15.28 8.00 6.58
C VAL A 119 -14.04 8.89 6.66
N ASP A 120 -14.20 10.14 7.07
CA ASP A 120 -13.10 11.10 7.20
C ASP A 120 -12.08 10.66 8.25
N ALA A 121 -12.55 10.23 9.43
CA ALA A 121 -11.69 9.74 10.49
C ALA A 121 -10.92 8.48 10.06
N THR A 122 -11.59 7.51 9.42
CA THR A 122 -10.95 6.29 8.88
C THR A 122 -9.90 6.63 7.83
N THR A 123 -10.18 7.57 6.93
CA THR A 123 -9.22 8.02 5.91
C THR A 123 -7.96 8.61 6.56
N ARG A 124 -8.12 9.43 7.60
CA ARG A 124 -7.01 10.00 8.37
C ARG A 124 -6.20 8.93 9.11
N ILE A 125 -6.87 7.94 9.70
CA ILE A 125 -6.21 6.79 10.34
C ILE A 125 -5.36 6.04 9.32
N VAL A 126 -5.92 5.70 8.15
CA VAL A 126 -5.20 4.97 7.10
C VAL A 126 -3.98 5.77 6.62
N ALA A 127 -4.12 7.09 6.42
CA ALA A 127 -3.02 7.96 6.03
C ALA A 127 -1.92 8.01 7.10
N ALA A 128 -2.29 8.25 8.37
CA ALA A 128 -1.36 8.33 9.49
C ALA A 128 -0.63 7.00 9.73
N ALA A 129 -1.35 5.87 9.71
CA ALA A 129 -0.78 4.54 9.82
C ALA A 129 0.18 4.23 8.66
N SER A 130 -0.16 4.63 7.44
CA SER A 130 0.71 4.47 6.28
C SER A 130 2.01 5.27 6.43
N GLN A 131 1.93 6.52 6.92
CA GLN A 131 3.10 7.35 7.21
C GLN A 131 3.93 6.75 8.35
N LEU A 132 3.29 6.25 9.39
CA LEU A 132 3.96 5.60 10.52
C LEU A 132 4.73 4.36 10.05
N ILE A 133 4.10 3.50 9.24
CA ILE A 133 4.74 2.33 8.62
C ILE A 133 5.94 2.77 7.77
N ALA A 134 5.80 3.84 6.97
CA ALA A 134 6.88 4.33 6.14
C ALA A 134 8.05 4.90 6.96
N ALA A 135 7.77 5.56 8.08
CA ALA A 135 8.78 6.16 8.95
C ALA A 135 9.59 5.11 9.73
N VAL A 136 8.95 4.02 10.18
CA VAL A 136 9.61 2.98 10.98
C VAL A 136 10.21 1.85 10.15
N ARG A 137 9.82 1.71 8.88
CA ARG A 137 10.32 0.63 8.01
C ARG A 137 11.67 1.01 7.40
N PRO A 138 12.73 0.19 7.62
CA PRO A 138 14.01 0.39 6.96
C PRO A 138 13.89 0.43 5.43
N PRO A 139 14.61 1.33 4.72
CA PRO A 139 14.49 1.47 3.27
C PRO A 139 14.69 0.17 2.46
N PRO A 140 15.65 -0.73 2.79
CA PRO A 140 15.79 -2.00 2.07
C PRO A 140 14.55 -2.90 2.18
N LEU A 141 13.89 -2.91 3.35
CA LEU A 141 12.67 -3.67 3.56
C LEU A 141 11.49 -3.08 2.79
N SER A 142 11.45 -1.75 2.60
CA SER A 142 10.45 -1.11 1.75
C SER A 142 10.56 -1.56 0.29
N ILE A 143 11.76 -1.61 -0.27
CA ILE A 143 12.00 -2.07 -1.65
C ILE A 143 11.60 -3.53 -1.79
N THR A 144 12.05 -4.39 -0.88
CA THR A 144 11.71 -5.82 -0.89
C THR A 144 10.20 -6.02 -0.80
N TYR A 145 9.52 -5.35 0.14
CA TYR A 145 8.07 -5.46 0.29
C TYR A 145 7.32 -5.07 -0.99
N LEU A 146 7.69 -3.94 -1.61
CA LEU A 146 7.05 -3.48 -2.85
C LEU A 146 7.36 -4.41 -4.03
N GLY A 147 8.62 -4.83 -4.19
CA GLY A 147 9.07 -5.68 -5.29
C GLY A 147 8.44 -7.08 -5.29
N PHE A 148 8.11 -7.61 -4.10
CA PHE A 148 7.47 -8.91 -3.95
C PHE A 148 5.95 -8.86 -3.75
N SER A 149 5.32 -7.68 -3.76
CA SER A 149 3.88 -7.51 -3.49
C SER A 149 2.93 -8.16 -4.52
N TYR A 150 3.46 -8.67 -5.64
CA TYR A 150 2.67 -9.33 -6.70
C TYR A 150 1.95 -10.61 -6.26
N HIS A 151 2.38 -11.25 -5.16
CA HIS A 151 1.73 -12.45 -4.64
C HIS A 151 0.29 -12.17 -4.17
N VAL A 152 0.01 -10.98 -3.63
CA VAL A 152 -1.32 -10.59 -3.14
C VAL A 152 -2.38 -10.63 -4.25
N PRO A 153 -2.23 -9.91 -5.38
CA PRO A 153 -3.21 -9.99 -6.47
C PRO A 153 -3.25 -11.37 -7.14
N ALA A 154 -2.14 -12.12 -7.17
CA ALA A 154 -2.13 -13.48 -7.68
C ALA A 154 -2.98 -14.42 -6.80
N ALA A 155 -2.81 -14.36 -5.48
CA ALA A 155 -3.62 -15.12 -4.52
C ALA A 155 -5.09 -14.72 -4.57
N LEU A 156 -5.39 -13.41 -4.70
CA LEU A 156 -6.76 -12.94 -4.84
C LEU A 156 -7.45 -13.51 -6.09
N ARG A 157 -6.73 -13.60 -7.21
CA ARG A 157 -7.25 -14.24 -8.42
C ARG A 157 -7.59 -15.70 -8.17
N VAL A 158 -6.72 -16.45 -7.51
CA VAL A 158 -6.97 -17.86 -7.16
C VAL A 158 -8.18 -17.98 -6.24
N ALA A 159 -8.30 -17.12 -5.22
CA ALA A 159 -9.46 -17.13 -4.31
C ALA A 159 -10.80 -16.85 -5.03
N VAL A 160 -10.79 -15.96 -6.03
CA VAL A 160 -11.96 -15.66 -6.87
C VAL A 160 -12.28 -16.82 -7.81
N GLU A 161 -11.28 -17.39 -8.49
CA GLU A 161 -11.47 -18.56 -9.37
C GLU A 161 -11.94 -19.80 -8.58
N ALA A 162 -11.55 -19.91 -7.31
CA ALA A 162 -11.97 -20.96 -6.38
C ALA A 162 -13.34 -20.75 -5.74
N HIS A 163 -14.01 -19.63 -6.00
CA HIS A 163 -15.25 -19.27 -5.30
C HIS A 163 -15.11 -19.40 -3.77
N ALA A 164 -13.92 -19.08 -3.25
CA ALA A 164 -13.56 -19.34 -1.86
C ALA A 164 -14.45 -18.53 -0.90
N ALA A 165 -14.84 -17.32 -1.30
CA ALA A 165 -15.72 -16.47 -0.51
C ALA A 165 -17.13 -17.06 -0.39
N GLU A 166 -17.67 -17.65 -1.46
CA GLU A 166 -18.97 -18.30 -1.47
C GLU A 166 -18.96 -19.57 -0.62
N PHE A 167 -17.92 -20.40 -0.75
CA PHE A 167 -17.74 -21.59 0.09
C PHE A 167 -17.67 -21.24 1.57
N LEU A 168 -16.87 -20.23 1.94
CA LEU A 168 -16.74 -19.78 3.33
C LEU A 168 -18.03 -19.14 3.85
N ARG A 169 -18.79 -18.45 2.99
CA ARG A 169 -20.08 -17.89 3.37
C ARG A 169 -21.08 -19.00 3.71
N ASP A 170 -21.14 -20.04 2.89
CA ASP A 170 -22.08 -21.16 3.08
C ASP A 170 -21.66 -22.04 4.28
N ALA A 171 -20.35 -22.14 4.56
CA ALA A 171 -19.82 -22.84 5.73
C ALA A 171 -20.02 -22.08 7.05
N GLY A 172 -20.19 -20.76 7.01
CA GLY A 172 -20.46 -19.92 8.18
C GLY A 172 -19.27 -19.83 9.15
N SER A 173 -19.56 -19.80 10.45
CA SER A 173 -18.55 -19.57 11.50
C SER A 173 -17.56 -20.71 11.67
N GLU A 174 -17.92 -21.94 11.27
CA GLU A 174 -17.04 -23.11 11.37
C GLU A 174 -15.93 -23.09 10.30
N GLY A 175 -16.08 -22.24 9.27
CA GLY A 175 -15.20 -22.22 8.12
C GLY A 175 -15.28 -23.50 7.29
N ALA A 176 -14.46 -23.57 6.24
CA ALA A 176 -14.36 -24.74 5.38
C ALA A 176 -12.92 -25.27 5.37
N HIS A 177 -12.76 -26.59 5.27
CA HIS A 177 -11.43 -27.18 5.17
C HIS A 177 -10.85 -26.91 3.77
N VAL A 178 -9.55 -26.63 3.69
CA VAL A 178 -8.83 -26.28 2.45
C VAL A 178 -9.04 -27.32 1.32
N LYS A 179 -9.23 -28.59 1.69
CA LYS A 179 -9.50 -29.70 0.76
C LYS A 179 -10.84 -29.53 0.07
N ASP A 180 -11.89 -29.19 0.82
CA ASP A 180 -13.25 -29.08 0.31
C ASP A 180 -13.35 -27.91 -0.68
N ILE A 181 -12.65 -26.81 -0.41
CA ILE A 181 -12.58 -25.65 -1.32
C ILE A 181 -11.79 -26.02 -2.59
N ALA A 182 -10.65 -26.69 -2.45
CA ALA A 182 -9.78 -27.03 -3.57
C ALA A 182 -10.37 -28.10 -4.52
N GLU A 183 -11.17 -29.02 -3.98
CA GLU A 183 -11.89 -30.04 -4.74
C GLU A 183 -12.86 -29.43 -5.76
N SER A 184 -13.48 -28.28 -5.43
CA SER A 184 -14.45 -27.60 -6.30
C SER A 184 -13.86 -27.12 -7.64
N ILE A 185 -12.55 -26.88 -7.68
CA ILE A 185 -11.83 -26.35 -8.85
C ILE A 185 -10.67 -27.23 -9.31
N ASN A 186 -10.58 -28.47 -8.79
CA ASN A 186 -9.54 -29.43 -9.14
C ASN A 186 -8.11 -28.89 -8.98
N ILE A 187 -7.88 -28.11 -7.92
CA ILE A 187 -6.54 -27.66 -7.51
C ILE A 187 -6.03 -28.60 -6.41
N ASP A 188 -4.72 -28.83 -6.41
CA ASP A 188 -4.04 -29.54 -5.31
C ASP A 188 -4.24 -28.77 -3.98
N PRO A 189 -4.90 -29.37 -2.96
CA PRO A 189 -5.15 -28.71 -1.69
C PRO A 189 -3.89 -28.17 -1.01
N TYR A 190 -2.73 -28.82 -1.24
CA TYR A 190 -1.47 -28.37 -0.68
C TYR A 190 -1.00 -27.04 -1.29
N LYS A 191 -1.35 -26.77 -2.55
CA LYS A 191 -1.05 -25.49 -3.23
C LYS A 191 -2.04 -24.38 -2.89
N PHE A 192 -3.22 -24.73 -2.37
CA PHE A 192 -4.27 -23.78 -2.01
C PHE A 192 -4.14 -23.27 -0.56
N GLY A 193 -3.58 -24.09 0.34
CA GLY A 193 -3.43 -23.76 1.77
C GLY A 193 -2.09 -23.16 2.20
N LEU A 194 -1.18 -22.91 1.26
CA LEU A 194 0.12 -22.25 1.48
C LEU A 194 0.02 -20.75 1.16
#